data_AF-H5UQW7-F1
#
_entry.id   AF-H5UQW7-F1
#
_cell.length_a   1.000
_cell.length_b   1.000
_cell.length_c   1.000
_cell.angle_alpha   90.00
_cell.angle_beta   90.00
_cell.angle_gamma   90.00
#
_symmetry.space_group_name_H-M   'P 1'
#
loop_
_entity.id
_entity.type
_entity.pdbx_description
1 polymer ?
#
loop_
_entity_poly.entity_id
_entity_poly.type
_entity_poly.pdbx_seq_one_letter_code
_entity_poly.pdbx_strand_id
1 'polypeptide(L)'
;MSDQNFSDLDALLDQLDEVTAPAGAPGAPARLIVATDWSKAAAPLAVLRAFRSIIAAPMPVQLAFAVPHEPSEADAQCVQVLLEGLGQAEDGAPDALAGLEVVSFEEAAAQPYDSAVVPTGDPEELLIQVAGLIVRMHDLTRRLDRAVSDDTVNRGDGVALKDRLDRFAA
;
A
#
# COMPACT_ATOMS: atom_id res chain seq x y z
N MET A 1 10.52 9.31 34.59
CA MET A 1 11.16 8.45 33.58
C MET A 1 10.11 8.11 32.52
N SER A 2 9.67 9.11 31.74
CA SER A 2 8.52 8.95 30.83
C SER A 2 8.68 9.74 29.51
N ASP A 3 9.84 10.32 29.23
CA ASP A 3 10.03 11.23 28.08
C ASP A 3 10.68 10.57 26.86
N GLN A 4 11.08 9.30 26.94
CA GLN A 4 11.73 8.60 25.82
C GLN A 4 10.74 8.12 24.75
N ASN A 5 9.49 7.78 25.10
CA ASN A 5 8.54 7.23 24.13
C ASN A 5 7.96 8.26 23.13
N PHE A 6 7.94 9.55 23.46
CA PHE A 6 7.40 10.58 22.55
C PHE A 6 8.40 11.00 21.47
N SER A 7 9.69 11.02 21.80
CA SER A 7 10.74 11.42 20.85
C SER A 7 10.95 10.40 19.73
N ASP A 8 10.74 9.12 20.01
CA ASP A 8 10.84 8.06 18.98
C ASP A 8 9.63 8.08 18.04
N LEU A 9 8.50 8.65 18.48
CA LEU A 9 7.23 8.67 17.76
C LEU A 9 7.14 9.86 16.80
N ASP A 10 7.61 11.05 17.23
CA ASP A 10 7.78 12.21 16.34
C ASP A 10 8.79 11.91 15.22
N ALA A 11 9.87 11.19 15.52
CA ALA A 11 10.84 10.75 14.50
C ALA A 11 10.27 9.72 13.51
N LEU A 12 9.22 9.00 13.90
CA LEU A 12 8.54 8.00 13.07
C LEU A 12 7.48 8.66 12.18
N LEU A 13 6.79 9.68 12.70
CA LEU A 13 5.92 10.56 11.92
C LEU A 13 6.71 11.37 10.89
N ASP A 14 7.86 11.93 11.26
CA ASP A 14 8.76 12.61 10.32
C ASP A 14 9.29 11.65 9.24
N GLN A 15 9.56 10.37 9.58
CA GLN A 15 9.95 9.35 8.59
C GLN A 15 8.81 8.95 7.66
N LEU A 16 7.56 9.00 8.12
CA LEU A 16 6.38 8.77 7.27
C LEU A 16 6.11 9.98 6.37
N ASP A 17 6.31 11.20 6.87
CA ASP A 17 6.20 12.44 6.08
C ASP A 17 7.31 12.52 5.02
N GLU A 18 8.55 12.11 5.32
CA GLU A 18 9.65 12.09 4.33
C GLU A 18 9.43 11.09 3.18
N VAL A 19 8.51 10.13 3.35
CA VAL A 19 8.09 9.16 2.31
C VAL A 19 6.97 9.71 1.41
N THR A 20 6.40 10.88 1.75
CA THR A 20 5.32 11.55 0.98
C THR A 20 5.85 12.60 0.01
N ALA A 21 6.60 12.19 -1.02
CA ALA A 21 6.92 13.10 -2.13
C ALA A 21 5.71 13.27 -3.08
N PRO A 22 5.40 14.48 -3.56
CA PRO A 22 4.17 14.75 -4.31
C PRO A 22 4.18 14.09 -5.70
N ALA A 23 3.04 13.48 -6.05
CA ALA A 23 2.75 12.93 -7.36
C ALA A 23 2.66 14.04 -8.42
N GLY A 24 3.48 13.95 -9.47
CA GLY A 24 3.37 14.82 -10.66
C GLY A 24 4.64 15.00 -11.48
N ALA A 25 5.22 13.92 -12.03
CA ALA A 25 6.27 13.98 -13.05
C ALA A 25 6.31 12.68 -13.89
N PRO A 26 6.80 12.70 -15.14
CA PRO A 26 6.97 11.48 -15.93
C PRO A 26 7.88 10.51 -15.17
N GLY A 27 7.34 9.37 -14.73
CA GLY A 27 8.03 8.42 -13.84
C GLY A 27 7.44 8.25 -12.44
N ALA A 28 6.17 8.64 -12.21
CA ALA A 28 5.46 8.34 -10.95
C ALA A 28 5.45 6.82 -10.68
N PRO A 29 5.61 6.39 -9.41
CA PRO A 29 5.67 4.98 -9.06
C PRO A 29 4.37 4.25 -9.43
N ALA A 30 4.47 2.96 -9.74
CA ALA A 30 3.30 2.12 -9.94
C ALA A 30 2.57 1.95 -8.61
N ARG A 31 1.30 2.38 -8.53
CA ARG A 31 0.57 2.47 -7.26
C ARG A 31 -0.44 1.33 -7.13
N LEU A 32 -0.33 0.55 -6.07
CA LEU A 32 -1.20 -0.56 -5.73
C LEU A 32 -2.04 -0.19 -4.52
N ILE A 33 -3.35 -0.40 -4.58
CA ILE A 33 -4.28 0.01 -3.52
C ILE A 33 -4.88 -1.21 -2.84
N VAL A 34 -5.00 -1.16 -1.51
CA VAL A 34 -5.74 -2.14 -0.71
C VAL A 34 -6.68 -1.41 0.24
N ALA A 35 -7.99 -1.58 0.06
CA ALA A 35 -8.98 -1.01 0.97
C ALA A 35 -9.03 -1.78 2.29
N THR A 36 -9.11 -1.05 3.41
CA THR A 36 -9.16 -1.61 4.75
C THR A 36 -9.91 -0.69 5.72
N ASP A 37 -10.49 -1.29 6.75
CA ASP A 37 -11.08 -0.64 7.92
C ASP A 37 -10.38 -1.08 9.23
N TRP A 38 -9.26 -1.80 9.09
CA TRP A 38 -8.46 -2.49 10.13
C TRP A 38 -9.19 -3.56 10.96
N SER A 39 -10.53 -3.54 11.01
CA SER A 39 -11.33 -4.57 11.67
C SER A 39 -11.10 -5.94 11.04
N LYS A 40 -10.80 -5.99 9.74
CA LYS A 40 -10.46 -7.19 8.97
C LYS A 40 -9.13 -7.05 8.23
N ALA A 41 -8.02 -7.15 8.96
CA ALA A 41 -6.68 -6.95 8.41
C ALA A 41 -6.11 -8.14 7.58
N ALA A 42 -6.89 -9.17 7.27
CA ALA A 42 -6.41 -10.35 6.55
C ALA A 42 -5.93 -10.03 5.12
N ALA A 43 -6.68 -9.20 4.39
CA ALA A 43 -6.31 -8.80 3.03
C ALA A 43 -5.08 -7.87 3.02
N PRO A 44 -5.01 -6.80 3.84
CA PRO A 44 -3.80 -6.01 4.02
C PRO A 44 -2.56 -6.85 4.34
N LEU A 45 -2.66 -7.78 5.29
CA LEU A 45 -1.53 -8.63 5.67
C LEU A 45 -1.08 -9.55 4.53
N ALA A 46 -2.01 -10.18 3.82
CA ALA A 46 -1.70 -11.07 2.71
C ALA A 46 -1.01 -10.32 1.56
N VAL A 47 -1.52 -9.13 1.22
CA VAL A 47 -0.92 -8.28 0.19
C VAL A 47 0.44 -7.77 0.63
N LEU A 48 0.59 -7.33 1.88
CA LEU A 48 1.86 -6.85 2.42
C LEU A 48 2.94 -7.94 2.41
N ARG A 49 2.59 -9.18 2.76
CA ARG A 49 3.49 -10.34 2.64
C ARG A 49 3.96 -10.54 1.21
N ALA A 50 3.03 -10.51 0.26
CA ALA A 50 3.38 -10.69 -1.15
C ALA A 50 4.22 -9.53 -1.68
N PHE A 51 3.86 -8.29 -1.33
CA PHE A 51 4.60 -7.08 -1.71
C PHE A 51 6.05 -7.17 -1.25
N ARG A 52 6.27 -7.49 0.04
CA ARG A 52 7.60 -7.70 0.62
C ARG A 52 8.41 -8.78 -0.11
N SER A 53 7.77 -9.88 -0.52
CA SER A 53 8.47 -10.98 -1.20
C SER A 53 8.78 -10.71 -2.67
N ILE A 54 8.06 -9.79 -3.32
CA ILE A 54 8.14 -9.60 -4.78
C ILE A 54 8.83 -8.29 -5.15
N ILE A 55 8.54 -7.21 -4.43
CA ILE A 55 9.05 -5.86 -4.70
C ILE A 55 10.30 -5.63 -3.87
N ALA A 56 11.46 -5.60 -4.52
CA ALA A 56 12.71 -5.26 -3.85
C ALA A 56 12.95 -3.74 -3.89
N ALA A 57 13.41 -3.15 -2.80
CA ALA A 57 13.90 -1.77 -2.82
C ALA A 57 15.14 -1.67 -3.74
N PRO A 58 15.31 -0.59 -4.53
CA PRO A 58 14.51 0.64 -4.59
C PRO A 58 13.51 0.68 -5.77
N MET A 59 12.76 -0.40 -6.06
CA MET A 59 11.77 -0.38 -7.15
C MET A 59 10.72 0.74 -6.96
N PRO A 60 10.36 1.47 -8.03
CA PRO A 60 9.37 2.55 -7.97
C PRO A 60 7.94 2.00 -7.96
N VAL A 61 7.58 1.24 -6.92
CA VAL A 61 6.24 0.70 -6.69
C VAL A 61 5.77 1.14 -5.32
N GLN A 62 4.54 1.64 -5.24
CA GLN A 62 3.91 2.12 -4.02
C GLN A 62 2.75 1.19 -3.64
N LEU A 63 2.64 0.86 -2.36
CA LEU A 63 1.52 0.15 -1.77
C LEU A 63 0.76 1.10 -0.83
N ALA A 64 -0.48 1.40 -1.18
CA ALA A 64 -1.37 2.27 -0.44
C ALA A 64 -2.43 1.46 0.30
N PHE A 65 -2.48 1.58 1.63
CA PHE A 65 -3.65 1.17 2.40
C PHE A 65 -4.66 2.30 2.41
N ALA A 66 -5.78 2.09 1.73
CA ALA A 66 -6.86 3.05 1.69
C ALA A 66 -7.80 2.82 2.88
N VAL A 67 -8.17 3.88 3.59
CA VAL A 67 -9.08 3.86 4.76
C VAL A 67 -10.29 4.80 4.57
N PRO A 68 -11.44 4.53 5.20
CA PRO A 68 -12.67 5.31 4.95
C PRO A 68 -12.67 6.73 5.54
N HIS A 69 -11.68 7.07 6.36
CA HIS A 69 -11.51 8.36 7.01
C HIS A 69 -10.16 8.98 6.66
N GLU A 70 -9.93 10.22 7.06
CA GLU A 70 -8.58 10.81 7.03
C GLU A 70 -7.60 9.96 7.85
N PRO A 71 -6.41 9.63 7.31
CA PRO A 71 -5.41 8.87 8.02
C PRO A 71 -5.05 9.50 9.36
N SER A 72 -4.88 8.65 10.37
CA SER A 72 -4.64 9.02 11.75
C SER A 72 -3.45 8.23 12.33
N GLU A 73 -2.99 8.62 13.51
CA GLU A 73 -1.94 7.90 14.23
C GLU A 73 -2.33 6.42 14.50
N ALA A 74 -3.62 6.14 14.72
CA ALA A 74 -4.10 4.78 14.92
C ALA A 74 -3.91 3.89 13.66
N ASP A 75 -4.03 4.48 12.47
CA ASP A 75 -3.81 3.77 11.22
C ASP A 75 -2.33 3.44 11.03
N ALA A 76 -1.45 4.38 11.35
CA ALA A 76 0.00 4.16 11.35
C ALA A 76 0.39 3.04 12.34
N GLN A 77 -0.22 3.01 13.53
CA GLN A 77 -0.02 1.93 14.49
C GLN A 77 -0.51 0.57 13.95
N CYS A 78 -1.65 0.53 13.24
CA CYS A 78 -2.12 -0.70 12.61
C CYS A 78 -1.14 -1.22 11.55
N VAL A 79 -0.60 -0.32 10.72
CA VAL A 79 0.44 -0.67 9.75
C VAL A 79 1.69 -1.22 10.45
N GLN A 80 2.12 -0.59 11.53
CA GLN A 80 3.26 -1.06 12.32
C GLN A 80 3.05 -2.47 12.86
N VAL A 81 1.86 -2.76 13.41
CA VAL A 81 1.49 -4.11 13.87
C VAL A 81 1.52 -5.13 12.73
N LEU A 82 1.08 -4.74 11.52
CA LEU A 82 1.17 -5.60 10.35
C LEU A 82 2.61 -5.90 9.96
N LEU A 83 3.48 -4.88 9.96
CA LEU A 83 4.91 -5.00 9.68
C LEU A 83 5.59 -5.93 10.67
N GLU A 84 5.32 -5.78 11.96
CA GLU A 84 5.80 -6.68 13.01
C GLU A 84 5.34 -8.13 12.80
N GLY A 85 4.10 -8.32 12.36
CA GLY A 85 3.52 -9.62 12.01
C GLY A 85 4.15 -10.31 10.78
N LEU A 86 5.00 -9.60 10.01
CA LEU A 86 5.80 -10.19 8.94
C LEU A 86 7.10 -10.83 9.47
N GLY A 87 7.52 -10.49 10.69
CA GLY A 87 8.82 -10.88 11.24
C GLY A 87 10.00 -10.13 10.62
N GLN A 88 11.17 -10.25 11.24
CA GLN A 88 12.42 -9.62 10.77
C GLN A 88 12.84 -10.18 9.40
N ALA A 89 13.57 -9.39 8.61
CA ALA A 89 14.25 -9.91 7.42
C ALA A 89 15.27 -10.98 7.84
N GLU A 90 15.49 -11.99 6.99
CA GLU A 90 16.40 -13.11 7.29
C GLU A 90 17.84 -12.63 7.64
N ASP A 91 18.20 -11.42 7.22
CA ASP A 91 19.51 -10.80 7.44
C ASP A 91 19.56 -9.79 8.61
N GLY A 92 18.48 -9.64 9.40
CA GLY A 92 18.46 -8.78 10.59
C GLY A 92 18.54 -7.28 10.32
N ALA A 93 18.48 -6.85 9.05
CA ALA A 93 18.31 -5.46 8.68
C ALA A 93 16.84 -5.05 8.82
N PRO A 94 16.55 -3.80 9.27
CA PRO A 94 15.20 -3.27 9.18
C PRO A 94 14.80 -3.28 7.71
N ASP A 95 13.78 -4.07 7.41
CA ASP A 95 13.25 -4.24 6.06
C ASP A 95 12.48 -2.95 5.72
N ALA A 96 13.20 -1.95 5.20
CA ALA A 96 12.59 -0.71 4.75
C ALA A 96 11.73 -1.04 3.53
N LEU A 97 10.45 -1.34 3.77
CA LEU A 97 9.43 -1.47 2.74
C LEU A 97 9.17 -0.09 2.14
N ALA A 98 10.04 0.30 1.21
CA ALA A 98 9.90 1.55 0.48
C ALA A 98 8.56 1.57 -0.25
N GLY A 99 7.89 2.73 -0.22
CA GLY A 99 6.63 2.96 -0.92
C GLY A 99 5.38 2.50 -0.18
N LEU A 100 5.43 2.23 1.13
CA LEU A 100 4.22 2.00 1.93
C LEU A 100 3.60 3.33 2.38
N GLU A 101 2.28 3.47 2.24
CA GLU A 101 1.54 4.64 2.71
C GLU A 101 0.13 4.27 3.19
N VAL A 102 -0.50 5.17 3.95
CA VAL A 102 -1.91 5.12 4.30
C VAL A 102 -2.58 6.38 3.77
N VAL A 103 -3.72 6.22 3.08
CA VAL A 103 -4.46 7.32 2.46
C VAL A 103 -5.95 7.19 2.68
N SER A 104 -6.70 8.30 2.60
CA SER A 104 -8.17 8.22 2.65
C SER A 104 -8.73 7.61 1.35
N PHE A 105 -9.97 7.11 1.39
CA PHE A 105 -10.67 6.65 0.19
C PHE A 105 -10.84 7.74 -0.86
N GLU A 106 -11.05 8.97 -0.42
CA GLU A 106 -11.15 10.13 -1.31
C GLU A 106 -9.83 10.36 -2.05
N GLU A 107 -8.73 10.36 -1.32
CA GLU A 107 -7.39 10.52 -1.90
C GLU A 107 -7.03 9.35 -2.83
N ALA A 108 -7.28 8.11 -2.39
CA ALA A 108 -7.01 6.91 -3.17
C ALA A 108 -7.73 6.90 -4.53
N ALA A 109 -8.98 7.39 -4.57
CA ALA A 109 -9.75 7.46 -5.81
C ALA A 109 -9.35 8.64 -6.71
N ALA A 110 -8.77 9.70 -6.15
CA ALA A 110 -8.33 10.89 -6.88
C ALA A 110 -6.97 10.70 -7.57
N GLN A 111 -6.16 9.73 -7.12
CA GLN A 111 -4.82 9.50 -7.63
C GLN A 111 -4.77 8.36 -8.67
N PRO A 112 -3.89 8.46 -9.69
CA PRO A 112 -3.66 7.36 -10.62
C PRO A 112 -3.17 6.12 -9.88
N TYR A 113 -3.76 4.97 -10.21
CA TYR A 113 -3.40 3.69 -9.61
C TYR A 113 -3.37 2.58 -10.65
N ASP A 114 -2.61 1.54 -10.39
CA ASP A 114 -2.40 0.43 -11.32
C ASP A 114 -3.38 -0.71 -11.08
N SER A 115 -3.50 -1.14 -9.82
CA SER A 115 -4.42 -2.20 -9.41
C SER A 115 -4.90 -2.00 -7.98
N ALA A 116 -6.10 -2.50 -7.67
CA ALA A 116 -6.75 -2.29 -6.39
C ALA A 116 -7.51 -3.53 -5.88
N VAL A 117 -7.27 -3.87 -4.61
CA VAL A 117 -8.04 -4.86 -3.85
C VAL A 117 -9.06 -4.12 -2.98
N VAL A 118 -10.34 -4.36 -3.22
CA VAL A 118 -11.45 -3.82 -2.43
C VAL A 118 -12.34 -5.00 -2.04
N PRO A 119 -12.23 -5.50 -0.80
CA PRO A 119 -13.01 -6.65 -0.35
C PRO A 119 -14.51 -6.40 -0.46
N THR A 120 -15.27 -7.36 -0.97
CA THR A 120 -16.75 -7.25 -1.10
C THR A 120 -17.49 -8.00 0.01
N GLY A 121 -16.74 -8.71 0.87
CA GLY A 121 -17.28 -9.68 1.84
C GLY A 121 -17.34 -11.11 1.31
N ASP A 122 -17.17 -11.32 -0.01
CA ASP A 122 -17.05 -12.65 -0.62
C ASP A 122 -15.58 -13.13 -0.55
N PRO A 123 -15.28 -14.25 0.16
CA PRO A 123 -13.94 -14.81 0.24
C PRO A 123 -13.37 -15.27 -1.12
N GLU A 124 -14.18 -15.80 -2.02
CA GLU A 124 -13.72 -16.27 -3.34
C GLU A 124 -13.31 -15.08 -4.20
N GLU A 125 -14.12 -14.02 -4.20
CA GLU A 125 -13.80 -12.77 -4.90
C GLU A 125 -12.54 -12.13 -4.32
N LEU A 126 -12.39 -12.13 -2.99
CA LEU A 126 -11.18 -11.61 -2.35
C LEU A 126 -9.93 -12.39 -2.78
N LEU A 127 -9.99 -13.72 -2.84
CA LEU A 127 -8.89 -14.55 -3.31
C LEU A 127 -8.52 -14.22 -4.76
N ILE A 128 -9.51 -14.03 -5.63
CA ILE A 128 -9.31 -13.64 -7.03
C ILE A 128 -8.63 -12.27 -7.11
N GLN A 129 -9.10 -11.28 -6.33
CA GLN A 129 -8.53 -9.94 -6.32
C GLN A 129 -7.07 -9.94 -5.84
N VAL A 130 -6.77 -10.64 -4.74
CA VAL A 130 -5.40 -10.75 -4.20
C VAL A 130 -4.49 -11.49 -5.18
N ALA A 131 -4.93 -12.60 -5.76
CA ALA A 131 -4.15 -13.32 -6.77
C ALA A 131 -3.87 -12.47 -8.01
N GLY A 132 -4.87 -11.71 -8.48
CA GLY A 132 -4.71 -10.77 -9.58
C GLY A 132 -3.69 -9.67 -9.27
N LEU A 133 -3.72 -9.13 -8.06
CA LEU A 133 -2.74 -8.13 -7.60
C LEU A 133 -1.31 -8.70 -7.58
N ILE A 134 -1.13 -9.93 -7.07
CA ILE A 134 0.19 -10.60 -7.02
C ILE A 134 0.75 -10.83 -8.43
N VAL A 135 -0.09 -11.30 -9.37
CA VAL A 135 0.32 -11.44 -10.77
C VAL A 135 0.75 -10.10 -11.34
N ARG A 136 0.03 -9.02 -11.01
CA ARG A 136 0.37 -7.68 -11.46
C ARG A 136 1.68 -7.17 -10.87
N MET A 137 1.97 -7.43 -9.60
CA MET A 137 3.27 -7.13 -8.98
C MET A 137 4.43 -7.78 -9.76
N HIS A 138 4.32 -9.07 -10.10
CA HIS A 138 5.34 -9.76 -10.90
C HIS A 138 5.48 -9.21 -12.33
N ASP A 139 4.39 -8.75 -12.95
CA ASP A 139 4.45 -8.10 -14.25
C ASP A 139 5.14 -6.74 -14.16
N LEU A 140 4.84 -5.95 -13.12
CA LEU A 140 5.50 -4.67 -12.85
C LEU A 140 7.00 -4.84 -12.65
N THR A 141 7.45 -5.80 -11.82
CA THR A 141 8.89 -6.03 -11.61
C THR A 141 9.60 -6.38 -12.91
N ARG A 142 9.03 -7.30 -13.70
CA ARG A 142 9.61 -7.69 -15.00
C ARG A 142 9.68 -6.55 -16.01
N ARG A 143 8.72 -5.61 -15.98
CA ARG A 143 8.71 -4.44 -16.88
C ARG A 143 9.73 -3.39 -16.45
N LEU A 144 9.78 -3.10 -15.15
CA LEU A 144 10.73 -2.15 -14.56
C LEU A 144 12.17 -2.63 -14.73
N ASP A 145 12.45 -3.92 -14.53
CA ASP A 145 13.78 -4.52 -14.77
C ASP A 145 14.25 -4.35 -16.21
N ARG A 146 13.32 -4.30 -17.17
CA ARG A 146 13.62 -4.13 -18.60
C ARG A 146 13.71 -2.67 -19.03
N ALA A 147 13.57 -1.73 -18.08
CA ALA A 147 13.51 -0.29 -18.34
C ALA A 147 12.53 0.10 -19.45
N VAL A 148 11.43 -0.65 -19.58
CA VAL A 148 10.39 -0.35 -20.57
C VAL A 148 9.59 0.82 -20.03
N SER A 149 9.77 2.01 -20.63
CA SER A 149 8.87 3.13 -20.42
C SER A 149 7.51 2.72 -20.95
N ASP A 150 6.55 2.59 -20.03
CA ASP A 150 5.26 1.98 -20.32
C ASP A 150 4.15 2.93 -19.89
N ASP A 151 3.50 3.54 -20.87
CA ASP A 151 2.32 4.37 -20.67
C ASP A 151 1.13 3.58 -20.10
N THR A 152 1.23 2.26 -19.90
CA THR A 152 0.17 1.41 -19.36
C THR A 152 0.19 1.23 -17.84
N VAL A 153 1.15 1.81 -17.13
CA VAL A 153 1.16 1.85 -15.66
C VAL A 153 0.16 2.89 -15.17
N ASN A 154 -0.48 2.62 -14.01
CA ASN A 154 -1.42 3.54 -13.36
C ASN A 154 -2.68 3.89 -14.19
N ARG A 155 -3.21 2.90 -14.93
CA ARG A 155 -4.39 3.03 -15.82
C ARG A 155 -5.72 2.61 -15.17
N GLY A 156 -5.75 2.45 -13.85
CA GLY A 156 -6.94 2.10 -13.10
C GLY A 156 -8.08 3.10 -13.33
N ASP A 157 -9.31 2.61 -13.28
CA ASP A 157 -10.50 3.44 -13.42
C ASP A 157 -10.87 4.04 -12.06
N GLY A 158 -10.52 5.31 -11.86
CA GLY A 158 -10.77 6.03 -10.60
C GLY A 158 -12.26 6.13 -10.24
N VAL A 159 -13.17 6.20 -11.23
CA VAL A 159 -14.62 6.23 -10.98
C VAL A 159 -15.08 4.87 -10.48
N ALA A 160 -14.66 3.79 -11.15
CA ALA A 160 -14.98 2.43 -10.71
C ALA A 160 -14.35 2.10 -9.34
N LEU A 161 -13.16 2.63 -9.05
CA LEU A 161 -12.53 2.49 -7.74
C LEU A 161 -13.36 3.20 -6.67
N LYS A 162 -13.75 4.46 -6.90
CA LYS A 162 -14.60 5.21 -5.98
C LYS A 162 -15.90 4.46 -5.67
N ASP A 163 -16.59 3.96 -6.68
CA ASP A 163 -17.84 3.19 -6.51
C ASP A 163 -17.63 1.89 -5.69
N ARG A 164 -16.44 1.29 -5.75
CA ARG A 164 -16.10 0.10 -4.94
C ARG A 164 -15.78 0.49 -3.50
N LEU A 165 -15.02 1.56 -3.29
CA LEU A 165 -14.67 2.07 -1.96
C LEU A 165 -15.90 2.57 -1.20
N ASP A 166 -16.79 3.31 -1.86
CA ASP A 166 -18.04 3.81 -1.28
C ASP A 166 -18.94 2.63 -0.85
N ARG A 167 -18.95 1.52 -1.61
CA ARG A 167 -19.67 0.28 -1.22
C ARG A 167 -19.00 -0.49 -0.08
N PHE A 168 -17.69 -0.42 0.04
CA PHE A 168 -16.96 -1.04 1.15
C PHE A 168 -17.25 -0.32 2.48
N ALA A 169 -17.45 1.01 2.45
CA ALA A 169 -17.71 1.83 3.62
C ALA A 169 -19.16 1.80 4.13
N ALA A 170 -20.10 1.31 3.31
CA ALA A 170 -21.55 1.32 3.57
C ALA A 170 -22.00 0.15 4.46
#